data_AF-R7IZS6-F1
#
_entry.id   AF-R7IZS6-F1
#
_cell.length_a   1.000
_cell.length_b   1.000
_cell.length_c   1.000
_cell.angle_alpha   90.00
_cell.angle_beta   90.00
_cell.angle_gamma   90.00
#
_symmetry.space_group_name_H-M   'P 1'
#
loop_
_entity.id
_entity.type
_entity.pdbx_description
1 polymer ?
#
loop_
_entity_poly.entity_id
_entity_poly.type
_entity_poly.pdbx_seq_one_letter_code
_entity_poly.pdbx_strand_id
1 'polypeptide(L)' 'MDTKTLEFVTYCISKLAQVLKLSQREVYRRLKQSGILYDYIVPSYDVLHTFSSRYLVEDLTDYMREKGVLA' A
#
# COMPACT_ATOMS: atom_id res chain seq x y z
N MET A 1 16.42 -1.92 -0.93
CA MET A 1 15.18 -2.16 -1.70
C MET A 1 15.58 -2.18 -3.16
N ASP A 2 15.27 -3.27 -3.86
CA ASP A 2 15.54 -3.39 -5.30
C ASP A 2 14.51 -2.60 -6.13
N THR A 3 14.77 -2.49 -7.42
CA THR A 3 13.93 -1.73 -8.36
C THR A 3 12.51 -2.26 -8.45
N LYS A 4 12.28 -3.58 -8.43
CA LYS A 4 10.95 -4.16 -8.57
C LYS A 4 10.09 -3.86 -7.33
N THR A 5 10.69 -3.96 -6.15
CA THR A 5 10.02 -3.60 -4.90
C THR A 5 9.68 -2.10 -4.88
N LEU A 6 10.58 -1.23 -5.39
CA LEU A 6 10.30 0.20 -5.50
C LEU A 6 9.13 0.50 -6.46
N GLU A 7 9.12 -0.12 -7.63
CA GLU A 7 8.04 0.03 -8.62
C GLU A 7 6.70 -0.45 -8.04
N PHE A 8 6.71 -1.58 -7.34
CA PHE A 8 5.53 -2.14 -6.69
C PHE A 8 4.98 -1.24 -5.57
N VAL A 9 5.85 -0.74 -4.70
CA VAL A 9 5.44 0.21 -3.64
C VAL A 9 4.84 1.48 -4.26
N THR A 10 5.48 2.02 -5.31
CA THR A 10 5.00 3.21 -6.02
C THR A 10 3.63 2.96 -6.66
N TYR A 11 3.45 1.77 -7.25
CA TYR A 11 2.18 1.32 -7.79
C TYR A 11 1.08 1.25 -6.71
N CYS A 12 1.37 0.63 -5.55
CA CYS A 12 0.41 0.52 -4.45
C CYS A 12 -0.03 1.90 -3.96
N ILE A 13 0.91 2.83 -3.75
CA ILE A 13 0.63 4.20 -3.32
C ILE A 13 -0.27 4.91 -4.34
N SER A 14 0.02 4.77 -5.64
CA SER A 14 -0.76 5.37 -6.72
C SER A 14 -2.20 4.83 -6.76
N LYS A 15 -2.37 3.52 -6.63
CA LYS A 15 -3.70 2.88 -6.65
C LYS A 15 -4.53 3.21 -5.41
N LEU A 16 -3.92 3.16 -4.22
CA LEU A 16 -4.59 3.57 -2.99
C LEU A 16 -4.99 5.04 -3.02
N ALA A 17 -4.16 5.92 -3.56
CA ALA A 17 -4.50 7.33 -3.74
C ALA A 17 -5.77 7.52 -4.60
N GLN A 18 -5.89 6.77 -5.70
CA GLN A 18 -7.07 6.79 -6.56
C GLN A 18 -8.34 6.31 -5.82
N VAL A 19 -8.26 5.17 -5.13
CA VAL A 19 -9.42 4.58 -4.44
C VAL A 19 -9.85 5.40 -3.23
N LEU A 20 -8.90 5.89 -2.43
CA LEU A 20 -9.18 6.67 -1.23
C LEU A 20 -9.46 8.14 -1.51
N LYS A 21 -9.30 8.60 -2.76
CA LYS A 21 -9.38 10.02 -3.16
C LYS A 21 -8.43 10.91 -2.33
N LEU A 22 -7.24 10.41 -2.03
CA LEU A 22 -6.19 11.10 -1.30
C LEU A 22 -5.02 11.41 -2.23
N SER A 23 -4.18 12.39 -1.86
CA SER A 23 -2.92 12.58 -2.57
C SER A 23 -1.96 11.41 -2.32
N GLN A 24 -1.11 11.07 -3.29
CA GLN A 24 -0.07 10.03 -3.12
C GLN A 24 0.86 10.34 -1.95
N ARG A 25 1.16 11.63 -1.71
CA ARG A 25 1.94 12.09 -0.55
C ARG A 25 1.26 11.71 0.76
N GLU A 26 -0.05 11.89 0.84
CA GLU A 26 -0.83 11.56 2.04
C GLU A 26 -0.88 10.05 2.29
N VAL A 27 -1.10 9.27 1.23
CA VAL A 27 -1.06 7.80 1.32
C VAL A 27 0.30 7.31 1.78
N TYR A 28 1.39 7.79 1.16
CA TYR A 28 2.76 7.45 1.58
C TYR A 28 2.99 7.77 3.05
N ARG A 29 2.59 8.98 3.50
CA ARG A 29 2.75 9.40 4.89
C ARG A 29 2.03 8.45 5.85
N ARG A 30 0.77 8.11 5.56
CA ARG A 30 -0.04 7.19 6.35
C ARG A 30 0.56 5.78 6.41
N LEU A 31 0.94 5.22 5.26
CA LEU A 31 1.56 3.89 5.19
C LEU A 31 2.89 3.84 5.94
N LYS A 32 3.70 4.90 5.85
CA LYS A 32 4.98 5.01 6.56
C LYS A 32 4.78 5.13 8.08
N GLN A 33 3.90 6.00 8.53
CA GLN A 33 3.67 6.26 9.96
C GLN A 33 3.04 5.07 10.68
N SER A 34 2.20 4.31 9.98
CA SER A 34 1.54 3.11 10.53
C SER A 34 2.40 1.85 10.50
N GLY A 35 3.60 1.91 9.92
CA GLY A 35 4.44 0.73 9.69
C GLY A 35 4.02 -0.12 8.50
N ILE A 36 2.80 0.04 7.95
CA ILE A 36 2.29 -0.77 6.84
C ILE A 36 3.25 -0.80 5.64
N LEU A 37 3.93 0.30 5.36
CA LEU A 37 4.89 0.33 4.25
C LEU A 37 6.08 -0.61 4.47
N TYR A 38 6.77 -0.47 5.60
CA TYR A 38 8.07 -1.13 5.83
C TYR A 38 7.95 -2.46 6.58
N ASP A 39 6.85 -2.67 7.31
CA ASP A 39 6.61 -3.87 8.11
C ASP A 39 5.65 -4.84 7.42
N TYR A 40 4.93 -4.41 6.37
CA TYR A 40 4.00 -5.26 5.62
C TYR A 40 4.22 -5.26 4.10
N ILE A 41 4.07 -4.13 3.41
CA ILE A 41 4.12 -4.07 1.94
C ILE A 41 5.49 -4.48 1.41
N VAL A 42 6.57 -3.91 1.94
CA VAL A 42 7.94 -4.21 1.49
C VAL A 42 8.34 -5.67 1.79
N PRO A 43 8.17 -6.19 3.03
CA PRO A 43 8.51 -7.58 3.33
C PRO A 43 7.64 -8.60 2.59
N SER A 44 6.40 -8.26 2.26
CA SER A 44 5.44 -9.18 1.63
C SER A 44 5.40 -9.06 0.11
N TYR A 45 6.40 -8.41 -0.52
CA TYR A 45 6.46 -8.20 -1.96
C TYR A 45 6.20 -9.50 -2.74
N ASP A 46 6.92 -10.59 -2.42
CA ASP A 46 6.86 -11.86 -3.13
C ASP A 46 5.44 -12.46 -3.22
N VAL A 47 4.58 -12.17 -2.24
CA VAL A 47 3.19 -12.61 -2.21
C VAL A 47 2.29 -11.58 -2.88
N LEU A 48 2.37 -10.32 -2.43
CA LEU A 48 1.45 -9.26 -2.84
C LEU A 48 1.55 -8.92 -4.34
N HIS A 49 2.74 -9.04 -4.94
CA HIS A 49 2.92 -8.72 -6.37
C HIS A 49 2.27 -9.74 -7.32
N THR A 50 1.84 -10.89 -6.82
CA THR A 50 1.10 -11.91 -7.60
C THR A 50 -0.40 -11.66 -7.63
N PHE A 51 -0.91 -10.80 -6.76
CA PHE A 51 -2.34 -10.53 -6.65
C PHE A 51 -2.86 -9.72 -7.84
N SER A 52 -4.13 -9.94 -8.18
CA SER A 52 -4.80 -9.04 -9.12
C SER A 52 -4.85 -7.62 -8.56
N SER A 53 -4.73 -6.62 -9.44
CA SER A 53 -4.76 -5.20 -9.05
C SER A 53 -5.94 -4.85 -8.15
N ARG A 54 -7.14 -5.34 -8.48
CA ARG A 54 -8.36 -5.03 -7.73
C ARG A 54 -8.30 -5.63 -6.33
N TYR A 55 -7.98 -6.92 -6.22
CA TYR A 55 -7.90 -7.61 -4.94
C TYR A 55 -6.83 -7.00 -4.03
N LEU A 56 -5.64 -6.71 -4.56
CA LEU A 56 -4.55 -6.08 -3.81
C LEU A 56 -4.98 -4.76 -3.18
N VAL A 57 -5.71 -3.92 -3.93
CA VAL A 57 -6.11 -2.60 -3.44
C VAL A 57 -7.24 -2.70 -2.44
N GLU A 58 -8.19 -3.64 -2.62
CA GLU A 58 -9.24 -3.95 -1.63
C GLU A 58 -8.60 -4.44 -0.32
N ASP A 59 -7.71 -5.44 -0.37
CA ASP A 59 -6.99 -6.00 0.78
C ASP A 59 -6.18 -4.94 1.54
N LEU A 60 -5.37 -4.13 0.83
CA LEU A 60 -4.59 -3.07 1.46
C LEU A 60 -5.49 -1.99 2.09
N THR A 61 -6.63 -1.68 1.47
CA THR A 61 -7.57 -0.70 2.01
C THR A 61 -8.20 -1.21 3.31
N ASP A 62 -8.59 -2.49 3.35
CA ASP A 62 -9.17 -3.10 4.54
C ASP A 62 -8.13 -3.22 5.66
N TYR A 63 -6.91 -3.64 5.34
CA TYR A 63 -5.82 -3.67 6.32
C TYR A 63 -5.51 -2.28 6.90
N MET A 64 -5.55 -1.22 6.08
CA MET A 64 -5.41 0.15 6.57
C MET A 64 -6.55 0.57 7.52
N ARG A 65 -7.78 0.09 7.30
CA ARG A 65 -8.91 0.33 8.22
C ARG A 65 -8.74 -0.41 9.54
N GLU A 66 -8.36 -1.69 9.49
CA GLU A 66 -8.10 -2.50 10.69
C GLU A 66 -7.00 -1.91 11.58
N LYS A 67 -5.98 -1.30 10.96
CA LYS A 67 -4.90 -0.59 11.66
C LYS A 67 -5.26 0.82 12.12
N GLY A 68 -6.50 1.28 11.91
CA GLY A 68 -6.96 2.61 12.30
C GLY A 68 -6.29 3.76 11.53
N VAL A 69 -5.75 3.48 10.34
CA VAL A 69 -5.04 4.46 9.50
C VAL A 69 -6.03 5.28 8.66
N LEU A 70 -7.17 4.68 8.33
CA LEU A 70 -8.29 5.31 7.65
C LEU A 70 -9.39 5.55 8.69
N ALA A 71 -9.94 6.76 8.67
CA ALA A 71 -11.06 7.18 9.52
C ALA A 71 -12.40 6.81 8.87
#